data_AF-A0A382BYA9-F1
#
_entry.id   AF-A0A382BYA9-F1
#
_cell.length_a   1.000
_cell.length_b   1.000
_cell.length_c   1.000
_cell.angle_alpha   90.00
_cell.angle_beta   90.00
_cell.angle_gamma   90.00
#
_symmetry.space_group_name_H-M   'P 1'
#
loop_
_entity.id
_entity.type
_entity.pdbx_description
1 polymer ?
#
loop_
_entity_poly.entity_id
_entity_poly.type
_entity_poly.pdbx_seq_one_letter_code
_entity_poly.pdbx_strand_id
1 'polypeptide(L)'
;KLAKMVERLSEENPSFQKAMERGGLFSLLFLIAQMMVAVFFPLETFLLWWLPRKLATSYLGVIFSMEPHNKLPKGRYIDTRFWSNGIPRFLNHSMQIHVMHHMYPNICHFDEPKAIEALLPFMIERGIPGADKAPDRVKLNSLITNFSS
;
A
#
# COMPACT_ATOMS: atom_id res chain seq x y z
N LYS A 1 9.95 13.65 -20.68
CA LYS A 1 10.63 13.65 -19.36
C LYS A 1 11.09 12.23 -18.97
N LEU A 2 10.20 11.23 -19.00
CA LEU A 2 10.55 9.84 -18.68
C LEU A 2 11.56 9.22 -19.67
N ALA A 3 11.32 9.30 -20.97
CA ALA A 3 12.21 8.73 -21.99
C ALA A 3 13.66 9.23 -21.84
N LYS A 4 13.86 10.55 -21.76
CA LYS A 4 15.18 11.17 -21.49
C LYS A 4 15.82 10.70 -20.18
N MET A 5 15.03 10.41 -19.15
CA MET A 5 15.54 9.90 -17.87
C MET A 5 16.00 8.45 -18.02
N VAL A 6 15.23 7.61 -18.72
CA VAL A 6 15.57 6.22 -19.00
C VAL A 6 16.82 6.13 -19.88
N GLU A 7 16.91 6.97 -20.91
CA GLU A 7 18.07 7.08 -21.80
C GLU A 7 19.33 7.42 -21.00
N ARG A 8 19.29 8.51 -20.22
CA ARG A 8 20.40 8.91 -19.34
C ARG A 8 20.81 7.80 -18.36
N LEU A 9 19.84 7.14 -17.71
CA LEU A 9 20.14 6.05 -16.75
C LEU A 9 20.68 4.79 -17.43
N SER A 10 20.32 4.55 -18.70
CA SER A 10 20.84 3.43 -19.48
C SER A 10 22.29 3.66 -19.88
N GLU A 11 22.63 4.90 -20.26
CA GLU A 11 24.01 5.30 -20.54
C GLU A 11 24.89 5.29 -19.28
N GLU A 12 24.39 5.84 -18.16
CA GLU A 12 25.13 5.94 -16.90
C GLU A 12 25.31 4.57 -16.21
N ASN A 13 24.43 3.60 -16.47
CA ASN A 13 24.43 2.32 -15.76
C ASN A 13 24.13 1.13 -16.69
N PRO A 14 25.18 0.41 -17.15
CA PRO A 14 25.03 -0.77 -18.01
C PRO A 14 24.17 -1.89 -17.41
N SER A 15 24.17 -2.04 -16.07
CA SER A 15 23.33 -3.03 -15.41
C SER A 15 21.85 -2.66 -15.46
N PHE A 16 21.53 -1.37 -15.37
CA PHE A 16 20.18 -0.86 -15.56
C PHE A 16 19.71 -1.08 -17.00
N GLN A 17 20.54 -0.75 -17.99
CA GLN A 17 20.22 -0.99 -19.40
C GLN A 17 19.90 -2.47 -19.67
N LYS A 18 20.78 -3.38 -19.22
CA LYS A 18 20.58 -4.82 -19.41
C LYS A 18 19.32 -5.33 -18.73
N ALA A 19 19.02 -4.83 -17.52
CA ALA A 19 17.78 -5.17 -16.82
C ALA A 19 16.55 -4.63 -17.54
N MET A 20 16.62 -3.41 -18.08
CA MET A 20 15.55 -2.78 -18.86
C MET A 20 15.25 -3.52 -20.16
N GLU A 21 16.28 -3.91 -20.91
CA GLU A 21 16.12 -4.69 -22.14
C GLU A 21 15.46 -6.04 -21.85
N ARG A 22 15.99 -6.77 -20.86
CA ARG A 22 15.42 -8.05 -20.43
C ARG A 22 13.97 -7.88 -19.95
N GLY A 23 13.74 -6.95 -19.03
CA GLY A 23 12.42 -6.68 -18.48
C GLY A 23 11.41 -6.22 -19.53
N GLY A 24 11.84 -5.39 -20.48
CA GLY A 24 11.04 -4.92 -21.60
C GLY A 24 10.61 -6.06 -22.52
N LEU A 25 11.54 -6.95 -22.88
CA LEU A 25 11.24 -8.15 -23.67
C LEU A 25 10.20 -9.03 -22.96
N PHE A 26 10.42 -9.37 -21.69
CA PHE A 26 9.47 -10.18 -20.93
C PHE A 26 8.12 -9.49 -20.75
N SER A 27 8.10 -8.16 -20.56
CA SER A 27 6.86 -7.39 -20.45
C SER A 27 6.06 -7.41 -21.75
N LEU A 28 6.73 -7.31 -22.90
CA LEU A 28 6.10 -7.38 -24.21
C LEU A 28 5.55 -8.79 -24.49
N LEU A 29 6.35 -9.83 -24.23
CA LEU A 29 5.90 -11.22 -24.38
C LEU A 29 4.71 -11.52 -23.48
N PHE A 30 4.77 -11.07 -22.23
CA PHE A 30 3.66 -11.20 -21.30
C PHE A 30 2.42 -10.49 -21.84
N LEU A 31 2.53 -9.24 -22.28
CA LEU A 31 1.43 -8.47 -22.88
C LEU A 31 0.79 -9.22 -24.05
N ILE A 32 1.59 -9.71 -25.00
CA ILE A 32 1.09 -10.46 -26.16
C ILE A 32 0.35 -11.72 -25.69
N ALA A 33 0.89 -12.46 -24.72
CA ALA A 33 0.20 -13.61 -24.15
C ALA A 33 -1.13 -13.21 -23.49
N GLN A 34 -1.20 -12.09 -22.76
CA GLN A 34 -2.47 -11.61 -22.21
C GLN A 34 -3.48 -11.30 -23.31
N MET A 35 -3.04 -10.67 -24.42
CA MET A 35 -3.91 -10.34 -25.54
C MET A 35 -4.43 -11.58 -26.25
N MET A 36 -3.60 -12.62 -26.43
CA MET A 36 -4.06 -13.90 -26.99
C MET A 36 -5.16 -14.51 -26.11
N VAL A 37 -4.93 -14.62 -24.80
CA VAL A 37 -5.92 -15.21 -23.88
C VAL A 37 -7.20 -14.35 -23.84
N ALA A 38 -7.08 -13.01 -23.91
CA ALA A 38 -8.23 -12.11 -23.98
C ALA A 38 -9.09 -12.32 -25.24
N VAL A 39 -8.47 -12.65 -26.38
CA VAL A 39 -9.19 -12.90 -27.65
C VAL A 39 -9.84 -14.28 -27.65
N PHE A 40 -9.13 -15.32 -27.21
CA PHE A 40 -9.62 -16.70 -27.26
C PHE A 40 -10.53 -17.08 -26.09
N PHE A 41 -10.36 -16.44 -24.92
CA PHE A 41 -11.09 -16.70 -23.67
C PHE A 41 -11.53 -15.38 -23.02
N PRO A 42 -12.42 -14.62 -23.67
CA PRO A 42 -12.74 -13.25 -23.24
C PRO A 42 -13.42 -13.19 -21.88
N LEU A 43 -14.32 -14.12 -21.58
CA LEU A 43 -15.06 -14.13 -20.31
C LEU A 43 -14.18 -14.58 -19.15
N GLU A 44 -13.39 -15.63 -19.33
CA GLU A 44 -12.43 -16.12 -18.33
C GLU A 44 -11.36 -15.05 -18.07
N THR A 45 -10.83 -14.44 -19.12
CA THR A 45 -9.86 -13.34 -18.99
C THR A 45 -10.48 -12.17 -18.24
N PHE A 46 -11.73 -11.81 -18.54
CA PHE A 46 -12.40 -10.72 -17.86
C PHE A 46 -12.63 -11.03 -16.37
N LEU A 47 -13.26 -12.17 -16.06
CA LEU A 47 -13.73 -12.51 -14.72
C LEU A 47 -12.63 -13.00 -13.79
N LEU A 48 -11.64 -13.76 -14.29
CA LEU A 48 -10.59 -14.34 -13.45
C LEU A 48 -9.33 -13.49 -13.39
N TRP A 49 -9.11 -12.63 -14.39
CA TRP A 49 -7.89 -11.84 -14.47
C TRP A 49 -8.13 -10.34 -14.45
N TRP A 50 -8.78 -9.79 -15.46
CA TRP A 50 -8.86 -8.35 -15.64
C TRP A 50 -9.60 -7.69 -14.48
N LEU A 51 -10.80 -8.17 -14.16
CA LEU A 51 -11.64 -7.61 -13.11
C LEU A 51 -11.00 -7.77 -11.72
N PRO A 52 -10.57 -8.98 -11.28
CA PRO A 52 -9.87 -9.13 -10.00
C PRO A 52 -8.60 -8.29 -9.91
N ARG A 53 -7.80 -8.20 -10.98
CA ARG A 53 -6.60 -7.36 -11.00
C ARG A 53 -6.92 -5.89 -10.83
N LYS A 54 -7.95 -5.37 -11.50
CA LYS A 54 -8.37 -3.96 -11.34
C LYS A 54 -8.84 -3.70 -9.92
N LEU A 55 -9.69 -4.55 -9.38
CA LEU A 55 -10.16 -4.44 -8.00
C LEU A 55 -9.00 -4.47 -7.00
N ALA A 56 -8.10 -5.44 -7.10
CA ALA A 56 -6.93 -5.57 -6.23
C ALA A 56 -5.98 -4.38 -6.36
N THR A 57 -5.67 -3.93 -7.58
CA THR A 57 -4.77 -2.80 -7.81
C THR A 57 -5.36 -1.49 -7.27
N SER A 58 -6.66 -1.27 -7.50
CA SER A 58 -7.37 -0.11 -6.94
C SER A 58 -7.42 -0.17 -5.42
N TYR A 59 -7.72 -1.33 -4.84
CA TYR A 59 -7.70 -1.55 -3.40
C TYR A 59 -6.33 -1.25 -2.80
N LEU A 60 -5.23 -1.77 -3.38
CA LEU A 60 -3.87 -1.46 -2.91
C LEU A 60 -3.55 0.03 -3.06
N GLY A 61 -3.88 0.64 -4.21
CA GLY A 61 -3.64 2.07 -4.43
C GLY A 61 -4.36 2.96 -3.41
N VAL A 62 -5.61 2.65 -3.09
CA VAL A 62 -6.41 3.44 -2.14
C VAL A 62 -6.03 3.09 -0.70
N ILE A 63 -6.15 1.82 -0.31
CA ILE A 63 -6.06 1.37 1.09
C ILE A 63 -4.62 1.27 1.58
N PHE A 64 -3.69 0.81 0.73
CA PHE A 64 -2.30 0.63 1.16
C PHE A 64 -1.44 1.86 0.94
N SER A 65 -1.71 2.63 -0.12
CA SER A 65 -0.88 3.76 -0.49
C SER A 65 -1.51 5.10 -0.14
N MET A 66 -2.74 5.37 -0.59
CA MET A 66 -3.32 6.70 -0.43
C MET A 66 -3.84 6.97 0.99
N GLU A 67 -4.66 6.08 1.56
CA GLU A 67 -5.33 6.33 2.84
C GLU A 67 -4.37 6.56 4.01
N PRO A 68 -3.26 5.84 4.17
CA PRO A 68 -2.34 6.13 5.27
C PRO A 68 -1.53 7.42 5.06
N HIS A 69 -1.31 7.86 3.81
CA HIS A 69 -0.27 8.86 3.48
C HIS A 69 -0.80 10.17 2.85
N ASN A 70 -2.06 10.22 2.42
CA ASN A 70 -2.58 11.37 1.66
C ASN A 70 -2.59 12.65 2.50
N LYS A 71 -2.12 13.77 1.92
CA LYS A 71 -2.07 15.11 2.54
C LYS A 71 -1.26 15.21 3.84
N LEU A 72 -0.23 14.37 4.00
CA LEU A 72 0.65 14.40 5.16
C LEU A 72 2.05 14.95 4.82
N PRO A 73 2.72 15.62 5.77
CA PRO A 73 4.10 16.07 5.61
C PRO A 73 5.08 14.88 5.59
N LYS A 74 6.30 15.09 5.09
CA LYS A 74 7.35 14.05 5.14
C LYS A 74 8.03 14.05 6.50
N GLY A 75 8.17 12.87 7.11
CA GLY A 75 8.91 12.69 8.36
C GLY A 75 8.48 11.42 9.10
N ARG A 76 9.37 10.86 9.95
CA ARG A 76 9.21 9.53 10.57
C ARG A 76 7.89 9.30 11.32
N TYR A 77 7.32 10.33 11.94
CA TYR A 77 6.12 10.21 12.79
C TYR A 77 4.88 10.91 12.20
N ILE A 78 5.03 11.55 11.05
CA ILE A 78 4.04 12.47 10.50
C ILE A 78 3.70 12.17 9.03
N ASP A 79 4.42 11.23 8.39
CA ASP A 79 4.19 10.81 7.01
C ASP A 79 3.09 9.76 6.86
N THR A 80 2.52 9.31 7.97
CA THR A 80 1.45 8.31 8.03
C THR A 80 0.52 8.60 9.21
N ARG A 81 -0.70 8.06 9.17
CA ARG A 81 -1.74 8.29 10.19
C ARG A 81 -2.46 7.03 10.60
N PHE A 82 -3.07 7.07 11.78
CA PHE A 82 -4.22 6.20 12.08
C PHE A 82 -5.42 6.65 11.24
N TRP A 83 -6.15 5.69 10.69
CA TRP A 83 -7.34 5.97 9.88
C TRP A 83 -8.34 4.81 9.95
N SER A 84 -9.55 5.08 9.47
CA SER A 84 -10.67 4.14 9.50
C SER A 84 -11.61 4.44 8.33
N ASN A 85 -12.26 3.41 7.80
CA ASN A 85 -13.26 3.50 6.73
C ASN A 85 -14.53 2.70 7.08
N GLY A 86 -14.71 2.35 8.35
CA GLY A 86 -15.82 1.52 8.83
C GLY A 86 -15.71 0.03 8.48
N ILE A 87 -14.73 -0.37 7.66
CA ILE A 87 -14.47 -1.77 7.33
C ILE A 87 -13.61 -2.41 8.45
N PRO A 88 -13.91 -3.65 8.88
CA PRO A 88 -13.11 -4.37 9.85
C PRO A 88 -11.61 -4.38 9.51
N ARG A 89 -10.76 -4.24 10.54
CA ARG A 89 -9.30 -4.19 10.39
C ARG A 89 -8.73 -5.34 9.56
N PHE A 90 -9.28 -6.54 9.74
CA PHE A 90 -8.89 -7.74 8.99
C PHE A 90 -9.01 -7.56 7.47
N LEU A 91 -10.15 -6.99 7.00
CA LEU A 91 -10.39 -6.76 5.58
C LEU A 91 -9.59 -5.58 5.02
N ASN A 92 -9.10 -4.69 5.90
CA ASN A 92 -8.13 -3.65 5.56
C ASN A 92 -6.68 -4.13 5.66
N HIS A 93 -6.42 -5.43 5.91
CA HIS A 93 -5.08 -5.96 6.14
C HIS A 93 -4.29 -5.17 7.20
N SER A 94 -4.96 -4.68 8.24
CA SER A 94 -4.35 -3.85 9.28
C SER A 94 -3.78 -2.52 8.79
N MET A 95 -4.07 -2.04 7.57
CA MET A 95 -3.55 -0.75 7.10
C MET A 95 -4.01 0.44 7.94
N GLN A 96 -5.11 0.30 8.69
CA GLN A 96 -5.58 1.27 9.68
C GLN A 96 -4.56 1.54 10.81
N ILE A 97 -3.66 0.58 11.07
CA ILE A 97 -2.55 0.67 12.04
C ILE A 97 -1.17 0.77 11.38
N HIS A 98 -1.11 1.03 10.08
CA HIS A 98 0.13 0.99 9.31
C HIS A 98 1.24 1.91 9.86
N VAL A 99 0.87 2.95 10.60
CA VAL A 99 1.83 3.80 11.32
C VAL A 99 2.80 3.05 12.22
N MET A 100 2.38 1.91 12.81
CA MET A 100 3.29 1.08 13.61
C MET A 100 4.45 0.55 12.75
N HIS A 101 4.15 0.10 11.53
CA HIS A 101 5.18 -0.38 10.60
C HIS A 101 6.19 0.73 10.24
N HIS A 102 5.74 1.97 10.05
CA HIS A 102 6.63 3.10 9.78
C HIS A 102 7.55 3.45 10.96
N MET A 103 7.07 3.28 12.19
CA MET A 103 7.86 3.54 13.38
C MET A 103 8.82 2.40 13.71
N TYR A 104 8.32 1.17 13.64
CA TYR A 104 8.99 -0.05 14.07
C TYR A 104 8.75 -1.16 13.05
N PRO A 105 9.42 -1.13 11.88
CA PRO A 105 9.19 -2.09 10.80
C PRO A 105 9.55 -3.54 11.17
N ASN A 106 10.29 -3.73 12.26
CA ASN A 106 10.68 -5.04 12.77
C ASN A 106 9.60 -5.72 13.62
N ILE A 107 8.55 -5.00 14.04
CA ILE A 107 7.41 -5.60 14.74
C ILE A 107 6.54 -6.30 13.71
N CYS A 108 6.23 -7.57 13.94
CA CYS A 108 5.35 -8.33 13.04
C CYS A 108 3.95 -7.72 13.01
N HIS A 109 3.27 -7.72 11.85
CA HIS A 109 1.90 -7.21 11.69
C HIS A 109 0.89 -7.82 12.69
N PHE A 110 1.13 -9.04 13.15
CA PHE A 110 0.28 -9.68 14.16
C PHE A 110 0.42 -9.05 15.57
N ASP A 111 1.61 -8.52 15.89
CA ASP A 111 1.95 -7.93 17.18
C ASP A 111 1.79 -6.40 17.19
N GLU A 112 1.65 -5.76 16.03
CA GLU A 112 1.38 -4.32 15.91
C GLU A 112 0.22 -3.82 16.80
N PRO A 113 -0.92 -4.53 16.93
CA PRO A 113 -1.98 -4.12 17.84
C PRO A 113 -1.51 -3.95 19.29
N LYS A 114 -0.77 -4.94 19.82
CA LYS A 114 -0.25 -4.91 21.19
C LYS A 114 0.81 -3.84 21.37
N ALA A 115 1.65 -3.66 20.34
CA ALA A 115 2.64 -2.60 20.35
C ALA A 115 1.98 -1.22 20.35
N ILE A 116 0.85 -1.03 19.66
CA ILE A 116 0.08 0.21 19.71
C ILE A 116 -0.46 0.44 21.10
N GLU A 117 -1.12 -0.55 21.69
CA GLU A 117 -1.64 -0.46 23.06
C GLU A 117 -0.54 -0.06 24.06
N ALA A 118 0.66 -0.62 23.93
CA ALA A 118 1.78 -0.31 24.81
C ALA A 118 2.44 1.05 24.55
N LEU A 119 2.47 1.50 23.29
CA LEU A 119 3.22 2.69 22.88
C LEU A 119 2.34 3.92 22.63
N LEU A 120 1.01 3.79 22.74
CA LEU A 120 0.07 4.85 22.45
C LEU A 120 0.38 6.19 23.16
N PRO A 121 0.78 6.21 24.46
CA PRO A 121 1.14 7.47 25.11
C PRO A 121 2.29 8.22 24.40
N PHE A 122 3.31 7.49 23.93
CA PHE A 122 4.43 8.06 23.19
C PHE A 122 4.01 8.56 21.81
N MET A 123 3.07 7.88 21.15
CA MET A 123 2.54 8.30 19.86
C MET A 123 1.80 9.62 19.95
N ILE A 124 1.00 9.79 21.02
CA ILE A 124 0.29 11.03 21.31
C ILE A 124 1.28 12.15 21.60
N GLU A 125 2.28 11.90 22.46
CA GLU A 125 3.33 12.87 22.78
C GLU A 125 4.12 13.33 21.54
N ARG A 126 4.37 12.40 20.61
CA ARG A 126 5.07 12.68 19.34
C ARG A 126 4.19 13.31 18.26
N GLY A 127 2.91 13.53 18.54
CA GLY A 127 1.97 14.18 17.62
C GLY A 127 1.66 13.33 16.39
N ILE A 128 1.63 12.01 16.53
CA ILE A 128 1.28 11.12 15.41
C ILE A 128 -0.16 11.38 14.99
N PRO A 129 -0.42 11.65 13.70
CA PRO A 129 -1.77 11.95 13.23
C PRO A 129 -2.77 10.83 13.56
N GLY A 130 -3.82 11.18 14.31
CA GLY A 130 -4.90 10.28 14.70
C GLY A 130 -4.60 9.38 15.92
N ALA A 131 -3.42 9.48 16.53
CA ALA A 131 -3.09 8.71 17.73
C ALA A 131 -3.95 9.12 18.94
N ASP A 132 -4.28 10.41 19.06
CA ASP A 132 -5.19 10.96 20.07
C ASP A 132 -6.60 10.35 20.04
N LYS A 133 -6.97 9.74 18.91
CA LYS A 133 -8.27 9.11 18.68
C LYS A 133 -8.20 7.59 18.71
N ALA A 134 -7.01 7.01 18.85
CA ALA A 134 -6.84 5.56 18.87
C ALA A 134 -7.52 4.95 20.11
N PRO A 135 -8.10 3.75 20.01
CA PRO A 135 -8.70 3.12 21.17
C PRO A 135 -7.60 2.55 22.07
N ASP A 136 -7.84 2.54 23.38
CA ASP A 136 -6.92 1.91 24.35
C ASP A 136 -6.68 0.42 24.08
N ARG A 137 -7.60 -0.24 23.36
CA ARG A 137 -7.55 -1.65 22.97
C ARG A 137 -7.84 -1.81 21.48
N VAL A 138 -6.85 -2.33 20.75
CA VAL A 138 -6.90 -2.53 19.30
C VAL A 138 -7.54 -3.89 19.00
N LYS A 139 -8.87 -3.92 18.89
CA LYS A 139 -9.66 -5.14 18.59
C LYS A 139 -9.68 -5.51 17.09
N LEU A 140 -10.44 -6.55 16.74
CA LEU A 140 -10.77 -6.96 15.36
C LEU A 140 -11.64 -5.94 14.61
N ASN A 141 -12.30 -5.05 15.34
CA ASN A 141 -13.17 -4.03 14.76
C ASN A 141 -12.36 -2.97 13.99
N SER A 142 -13.01 -2.29 13.05
CA SER A 142 -12.50 -1.06 12.45
C SER A 142 -11.98 -0.19 13.58
N LEU A 143 -10.74 0.30 13.49
CA LEU A 143 -10.26 1.19 14.54
C LEU A 143 -11.13 2.44 14.54
N ILE A 144 -11.94 2.51 15.57
CA ILE A 144 -12.75 3.63 16.02
C ILE A 144 -13.95 3.90 15.12
N THR A 145 -15.10 3.93 15.79
CA THR A 145 -16.42 4.34 15.33
C THR A 145 -16.35 5.69 14.63
N ASN A 146 -16.74 5.70 13.34
CA ASN A 146 -17.05 6.87 12.55
C ASN A 146 -16.02 8.01 12.60
N PHE A 147 -14.94 7.87 11.85
CA PHE A 147 -14.32 9.05 11.23
C PHE A 147 -15.21 9.53 10.09
N SER A 148 -16.38 10.08 10.43
CA SER A 148 -17.07 11.03 9.56
C SER A 148 -16.38 12.37 9.76
N SER A 149 -15.58 12.77 8.76
CA SER A 149 -15.27 14.18 8.52
C SER A 149 -16.27 14.72 7.51
#